data_AF-A0A2V9QIX9-F1
#
_entry.id   AF-A0A2V9QIX9-F1
#
_cell.length_a   1.000
_cell.length_b   1.000
_cell.length_c   1.000
_cell.angle_alpha   90.00
_cell.angle_beta   90.00
_cell.angle_gamma   90.00
#
_symmetry.space_group_name_H-M   'P 1'
#
loop_
_entity.id
_entity.type
_entity.pdbx_description
1 polymer ?
#
loop_
_entity_poly.entity_id
_entity_poly.type
_entity_poly.pdbx_seq_one_letter_code
_entity_poly.pdbx_strand_id
1 'polypeptide(L)'
;MSTQVTGEDTLPSDNDGRCQGTNKQGKPCGARAMEGGYCYLHAHPEMAAQLGRAGGRQNRHAVDGVSIPLPALDSAPGVKAAIAHVIADVHAKRLHPRIATGVAPLFNTLLRALDTEEQEERLRSAGGEI
;
A
#
# COMPACT_ATOMS: atom_id res chain seq x y z
N MET A 1 74.38 1.53 5.35
CA MET A 1 73.04 1.70 5.95
C MET A 1 72.21 2.41 4.89
N SER A 2 71.64 1.68 3.91
CA SER A 2 70.29 1.09 3.99
C SER A 2 69.35 2.07 4.69
N THR A 3 68.43 2.75 4.02
CA THR A 3 67.27 2.14 3.35
C THR A 3 66.71 3.11 2.28
N GLN A 4 66.38 2.56 1.10
CA GLN A 4 65.52 3.17 0.07
C GLN A 4 64.03 2.97 0.45
N VAL A 5 63.10 3.39 -0.45
CA VAL A 5 61.66 3.03 -0.55
C VAL A 5 60.74 3.96 0.26
N THR A 6 59.65 4.55 -0.25
CA THR A 6 58.92 4.59 -1.55
C THR A 6 57.91 5.74 -1.40
N GLY A 7 57.57 6.47 -2.44
CA GLY A 7 56.38 6.12 -3.23
C GLY A 7 55.50 7.37 -3.32
N GLU A 8 55.18 7.75 -4.55
CA GLU A 8 54.08 8.65 -4.85
C GLU A 8 52.79 8.17 -4.15
N ASP A 9 52.11 9.07 -3.46
CA ASP A 9 50.67 8.98 -3.26
C ASP A 9 50.07 10.37 -3.51
N THR A 10 50.09 10.78 -4.77
CA THR A 10 49.00 11.61 -5.27
C THR A 10 47.71 10.84 -5.03
N LEU A 11 46.89 11.29 -4.08
CA LEU A 11 45.49 10.90 -3.96
C LEU A 11 44.67 11.86 -4.85
N PRO A 12 44.25 11.51 -6.08
CA PRO A 12 43.21 12.25 -6.75
C PRO A 12 41.86 11.62 -6.42
N SER A 13 40.98 12.39 -5.79
CA SER A 13 39.69 12.72 -6.36
C SER A 13 38.96 13.58 -5.35
N ASP A 14 38.65 14.80 -5.75
CA ASP A 14 37.51 15.55 -5.22
C ASP A 14 36.30 14.63 -5.25
N ASN A 15 35.99 14.06 -4.09
CA ASN A 15 34.70 13.53 -3.81
C ASN A 15 34.33 14.27 -2.54
N ASP A 16 33.28 15.11 -2.59
CA ASP A 16 32.83 16.04 -1.54
C ASP A 16 32.39 15.32 -0.23
N GLY A 17 33.04 14.22 0.14
CA GLY A 17 32.57 13.21 1.06
C GLY A 17 31.30 12.51 0.58
N ARG A 18 30.97 12.54 -0.72
CA ARG A 18 29.72 11.97 -1.25
C ARG A 18 29.90 10.56 -1.78
N CYS A 19 28.81 9.79 -1.73
CA CYS A 19 28.74 8.46 -2.28
C CYS A 19 28.96 8.46 -3.80
N GLN A 20 29.85 7.58 -4.27
CA GLN A 20 30.16 7.37 -5.69
C GLN A 20 29.04 6.64 -6.45
N GLY A 21 28.06 6.07 -5.74
CA GLY A 21 26.96 5.32 -6.35
C GLY A 21 25.99 6.21 -7.12
N THR A 22 25.26 5.60 -8.06
CA THR A 22 24.14 6.24 -8.78
C THR A 22 22.81 5.62 -8.37
N ASN A 23 21.75 6.41 -8.48
CA ASN A 23 20.39 5.89 -8.32
C ASN A 23 19.92 5.20 -9.61
N LYS A 24 18.75 4.55 -9.57
CA LYS A 24 18.16 3.85 -10.73
C LYS A 24 17.89 4.75 -11.95
N GLN A 25 17.90 6.07 -11.78
CA GLN A 25 17.70 7.06 -12.85
C GLN A 25 19.04 7.59 -13.37
N GLY A 26 20.17 7.02 -12.94
CA GLY A 26 21.52 7.44 -13.32
C GLY A 26 22.01 8.71 -12.62
N LYS A 27 21.25 9.27 -11.67
CA LYS A 27 21.66 10.48 -10.93
C LYS A 27 22.64 10.11 -9.80
N PRO A 28 23.66 10.96 -9.54
CA PRO A 28 24.62 10.72 -8.46
C PRO A 28 23.94 10.69 -7.09
N CYS A 29 24.44 9.84 -6.20
CA CYS A 29 23.94 9.74 -4.85
C CYS A 29 24.36 10.96 -4.01
N GLY A 30 23.39 11.61 -3.37
CA GLY A 30 23.66 12.75 -2.47
C GLY A 30 24.09 12.36 -1.05
N ALA A 31 24.11 11.06 -0.72
CA ALA A 31 24.46 10.60 0.63
C ALA A 31 25.97 10.75 0.90
N ARG A 32 26.34 10.89 2.18
CA ARG A 32 27.74 10.90 2.58
C ARG A 32 28.35 9.51 2.40
N ALA A 33 29.55 9.45 1.83
CA ALA A 33 30.35 8.25 1.73
C ALA A 33 30.85 7.82 3.12
N MET A 34 30.91 6.52 3.32
CA MET A 34 31.68 5.90 4.39
C MET A 34 33.10 5.62 3.89
N GLU A 35 33.87 4.90 4.70
CA GLU A 35 35.11 4.28 4.24
C GLU A 35 34.84 3.39 3.02
N GLY A 36 35.63 3.55 1.95
CA GLY A 36 35.43 2.87 0.68
C GLY A 36 34.61 3.63 -0.38
N GLY A 37 34.22 4.88 -0.13
CA GLY A 37 33.68 5.78 -1.17
C GLY A 37 32.18 5.62 -1.47
N TYR A 38 31.49 4.69 -0.81
CA TYR A 38 30.05 4.45 -0.96
C TYR A 38 29.29 4.75 0.34
N CYS A 39 28.01 5.10 0.25
CA CYS A 39 27.13 5.13 1.42
C CYS A 39 26.74 3.72 1.85
N TYR A 40 26.20 3.57 3.06
CA TYR A 40 25.80 2.27 3.60
C TYR A 40 24.93 1.42 2.67
N LEU A 41 23.96 2.04 1.98
CA LEU A 41 23.05 1.32 1.10
C LEU A 41 23.67 0.93 -0.25
N HIS A 42 24.66 1.67 -0.74
CA HIS A 42 25.41 1.31 -1.94
C HIS A 42 26.54 0.32 -1.66
N ALA A 43 27.09 0.32 -0.44
CA ALA A 43 28.05 -0.68 0.03
C ALA A 43 27.39 -2.04 0.32
N HIS A 44 26.10 -2.05 0.70
CA HIS A 44 25.34 -3.24 1.10
C HIS A 44 24.02 -3.37 0.29
N PRO A 45 24.06 -3.82 -0.97
CA PRO A 45 22.88 -3.86 -1.84
C PRO A 45 21.77 -4.78 -1.32
N GLU A 46 22.11 -5.86 -0.62
CA GLU A 46 21.17 -6.76 0.04
C GLU A 46 20.38 -6.06 1.15
N MET A 47 21.04 -5.19 1.93
CA MET A 47 20.41 -4.40 2.98
C MET A 47 19.53 -3.32 2.39
N ALA A 48 19.95 -2.67 1.31
CA ALA A 48 19.11 -1.73 0.56
C ALA A 48 17.83 -2.41 0.03
N ALA A 49 17.95 -3.63 -0.51
CA ALA A 49 16.81 -4.41 -0.96
C ALA A 49 15.91 -4.86 0.19
N GLN A 50 16.46 -5.19 1.36
CA GLN A 50 15.70 -5.53 2.56
C GLN A 50 14.91 -4.33 3.07
N LEU A 51 15.57 -3.17 3.23
CA LEU A 51 14.96 -1.94 3.70
C LEU A 51 13.88 -1.44 2.73
N GLY A 52 14.14 -1.50 1.42
CA GLY A 52 13.14 -1.17 0.40
C GLY A 52 11.91 -2.09 0.45
N ARG A 53 12.10 -3.38 0.70
CA ARG A 53 10.99 -4.34 0.91
C ARG A 53 10.21 -4.06 2.20
N ALA A 54 10.90 -3.74 3.30
CA ALA A 54 10.29 -3.42 4.58
C ALA A 54 9.47 -2.12 4.49
N GLY A 55 10.06 -1.05 3.97
CA GLY A 55 9.35 0.21 3.73
C GLY A 55 8.17 0.05 2.77
N GLY A 56 8.35 -0.76 1.72
CA GLY A 56 7.26 -1.12 0.81
C GLY A 56 6.11 -1.88 1.50
N ARG A 57 6.40 -2.78 2.45
CA ARG A 57 5.35 -3.46 3.24
C ARG A 57 4.65 -2.52 4.20
N GLN A 58 5.41 -1.71 4.94
CA GLN A 58 4.85 -0.74 5.88
C GLN A 58 3.98 0.30 5.18
N ASN A 59 4.32 0.67 3.95
CA ASN A 59 3.55 1.63 3.15
C ASN A 59 2.47 0.97 2.27
N ARG A 60 2.33 -0.36 2.31
CA ARG A 60 1.17 -1.02 1.69
C ARG A 60 -0.02 -0.76 2.59
N HIS A 61 -1.06 -0.13 2.03
CA HIS A 61 -2.40 -0.10 2.61
C HIS A 61 -3.09 -1.47 2.50
N ALA A 62 -2.34 -2.57 2.61
CA ALA A 62 -2.95 -3.87 2.81
C ALA A 62 -3.49 -3.85 4.24
N VAL A 63 -4.80 -4.04 4.36
CA VAL A 63 -5.46 -4.20 5.65
C VAL A 63 -5.00 -5.53 6.20
N ASP A 64 -3.85 -5.54 6.88
CA ASP A 64 -3.40 -6.67 7.68
C ASP A 64 -4.33 -6.76 8.89
N GLY A 65 -5.45 -7.44 8.69
CA GLY A 65 -6.46 -7.69 9.70
C GLY A 65 -7.34 -8.83 9.23
N VAL A 66 -7.83 -9.63 10.18
CA VAL A 66 -8.91 -10.58 9.96
C VAL A 66 -10.05 -9.80 9.31
N SER A 67 -10.23 -9.98 8.00
CA SER A 67 -11.39 -9.44 7.30
C SER A 67 -12.59 -10.17 7.87
N ILE A 68 -13.37 -9.48 8.68
CA ILE A 68 -14.70 -9.97 9.04
C ILE A 68 -15.45 -10.08 7.70
N PRO A 69 -15.89 -11.28 7.29
CA PRO A 69 -16.61 -11.43 6.05
C PRO A 69 -17.82 -10.48 6.05
N LEU A 70 -18.08 -9.86 4.91
CA LEU A 70 -19.32 -9.11 4.78
C LEU A 70 -20.50 -10.07 4.96
N PRO A 71 -21.58 -9.61 5.61
CA PRO A 71 -22.85 -10.32 5.61
C PRO A 71 -23.30 -10.62 4.17
N ALA A 72 -24.19 -11.61 4.03
CA ALA A 72 -24.85 -11.84 2.74
C ALA A 72 -25.54 -10.55 2.26
N LEU A 73 -25.42 -10.28 0.95
CA LEU A 73 -25.94 -9.07 0.32
C LEU A 73 -27.21 -9.35 -0.49
N ASP A 74 -27.84 -10.49 -0.26
CA ASP A 74 -29.06 -10.98 -0.94
C ASP A 74 -30.36 -10.43 -0.36
N SER A 75 -30.27 -9.57 0.67
CA SER A 75 -31.44 -9.03 1.37
C SER A 75 -31.16 -7.63 1.91
N ALA A 76 -32.21 -6.80 1.99
CA ALA A 76 -32.07 -5.44 2.49
C ALA A 76 -31.48 -5.36 3.91
N PRO A 77 -31.85 -6.25 4.88
CA PRO A 77 -31.18 -6.32 6.18
C PRO A 77 -29.68 -6.68 6.07
N GLY A 78 -29.34 -7.62 5.18
CA GLY A 78 -27.95 -8.02 4.94
C GLY A 78 -27.09 -6.87 4.40
N VAL A 79 -27.62 -6.11 3.44
CA VAL A 79 -26.95 -4.91 2.91
C VAL A 79 -26.79 -3.81 3.97
N LYS A 80 -27.81 -3.58 4.82
CA LYS A 80 -27.70 -2.63 5.95
C LYS A 80 -26.61 -3.05 6.94
N ALA A 81 -26.53 -4.33 7.26
CA ALA A 81 -25.47 -4.86 8.14
C ALA A 81 -24.08 -4.70 7.52
N ALA A 82 -23.94 -4.95 6.22
CA ALA A 82 -22.71 -4.72 5.48
C ALA A 82 -22.26 -3.25 5.49
N ILE A 83 -23.19 -2.31 5.29
CA ILE A 83 -22.91 -0.87 5.40
C ILE A 83 -22.42 -0.53 6.81
N ALA A 84 -23.05 -1.07 7.86
CA ALA A 84 -22.61 -0.85 9.24
C ALA A 84 -21.18 -1.37 9.49
N HIS A 85 -20.81 -2.53 8.94
CA HIS A 85 -19.44 -3.05 9.01
C HIS A 85 -18.44 -2.12 8.30
N VAL A 86 -18.77 -1.65 7.10
CA VAL A 86 -17.91 -0.70 6.35
C VAL A 86 -17.71 0.60 7.13
N ILE A 87 -18.75 1.15 7.77
CA ILE A 87 -18.64 2.34 8.62
C ILE A 87 -17.71 2.07 9.81
N ALA A 88 -17.90 0.95 10.50
CA ALA A 88 -17.06 0.56 11.64
C ALA A 88 -15.59 0.39 11.24
N ASP A 89 -15.31 -0.22 10.08
CA ASP A 89 -13.94 -0.42 9.58
C ASP A 89 -13.28 0.89 9.14
N VAL A 90 -14.02 1.82 8.53
CA VAL A 90 -13.50 3.16 8.24
C VAL A 90 -13.16 3.89 9.54
N HIS A 91 -14.05 3.87 10.54
CA HIS A 91 -13.81 4.52 11.82
C HIS A 91 -12.62 3.91 12.58
N ALA A 92 -12.47 2.59 12.52
CA ALA A 92 -11.35 1.87 13.10
C ALA A 92 -10.04 1.98 12.29
N LYS A 93 -10.04 2.73 11.17
CA LYS A 93 -8.91 2.86 10.22
C LYS A 93 -8.45 1.51 9.64
N ARG A 94 -9.32 0.51 9.65
CA ARG A 94 -9.13 -0.78 8.99
C ARG A 94 -9.51 -0.72 7.52
N LEU A 95 -10.38 0.20 7.11
CA LEU A 95 -10.71 0.43 5.71
C LEU A 95 -10.37 1.87 5.31
N HIS A 96 -9.63 2.03 4.21
CA HIS A 96 -9.30 3.35 3.71
C HIS A 96 -10.57 4.06 3.20
N PRO A 97 -10.85 5.33 3.57
CA PRO A 97 -12.08 6.03 3.19
C PRO A 97 -12.36 6.04 1.68
N ARG A 98 -11.31 6.18 0.86
CA ARG A 98 -11.42 6.10 -0.61
C ARG A 98 -12.02 4.79 -1.12
N ILE A 99 -11.76 3.65 -0.46
CA ILE A 99 -12.35 2.36 -0.82
C ILE A 99 -13.83 2.36 -0.45
N ALA A 100 -14.18 2.84 0.76
CA ALA A 100 -15.57 2.98 1.20
C ALA A 100 -16.40 3.88 0.25
N THR A 101 -15.83 5.01 -0.18
CA THR A 101 -16.46 5.88 -1.20
C THR A 101 -16.69 5.16 -2.52
N GLY A 102 -15.78 4.28 -2.94
CA GLY A 102 -15.93 3.50 -4.17
C GLY A 102 -17.06 2.47 -4.11
N VAL A 103 -17.33 1.88 -2.95
CA VAL A 103 -18.37 0.83 -2.79
C VAL A 103 -19.75 1.37 -2.42
N ALA A 104 -19.85 2.58 -1.84
CA ALA A 104 -21.13 3.16 -1.42
C ALA A 104 -22.20 3.23 -2.53
N PRO A 105 -21.87 3.59 -3.79
CA PRO A 105 -22.85 3.57 -4.89
C PRO A 105 -23.39 2.16 -5.17
N LEU A 106 -22.55 1.12 -5.04
CA LEU A 106 -22.96 -0.26 -5.28
C LEU A 106 -23.99 -0.74 -4.25
N PHE A 107 -23.81 -0.39 -2.97
CA PHE A 107 -24.81 -0.67 -1.94
C PHE A 107 -26.15 0.01 -2.23
N ASN A 108 -26.13 1.26 -2.72
CA ASN A 108 -27.34 1.97 -3.11
C ASN A 108 -28.05 1.30 -4.29
N THR A 109 -27.29 0.88 -5.32
CA THR A 109 -27.86 0.15 -6.46
C THR A 109 -28.51 -1.15 -6.00
N LEU A 110 -27.84 -1.89 -5.12
CA LEU A 110 -28.33 -3.16 -4.62
C LEU A 110 -29.59 -3.03 -3.77
N LEU A 111 -29.66 -2.03 -2.87
CA LEU A 111 -30.88 -1.76 -2.10
C LEU A 111 -32.08 -1.45 -3.00
N ARG A 112 -31.87 -0.74 -4.12
CA ARG A 112 -32.95 -0.45 -5.09
C ARG A 112 -33.39 -1.69 -5.84
N ALA A 113 -32.46 -2.55 -6.24
CA ALA A 113 -32.79 -3.82 -6.91
C ALA A 113 -33.63 -4.72 -6.00
N LEU A 114 -33.21 -4.89 -4.74
CA LEU A 114 -33.93 -5.69 -3.75
C LEU A 114 -35.33 -5.14 -3.45
N ASP A 115 -35.46 -3.81 -3.31
CA ASP A 115 -36.79 -3.19 -3.12
C ASP A 115 -37.67 -3.40 -4.35
N THR A 116 -37.12 -3.28 -5.57
CA THR A 116 -37.88 -3.52 -6.81
C THR A 116 -38.39 -4.96 -6.88
N GLU A 117 -37.53 -5.94 -6.58
CA GLU A 117 -37.91 -7.36 -6.53
C GLU A 117 -39.02 -7.63 -5.51
N GLU A 118 -38.92 -7.05 -4.30
CA GLU A 118 -39.95 -7.17 -3.26
C GLU A 118 -41.28 -6.54 -3.70
N GLN A 119 -41.25 -5.36 -4.34
CA GLN A 119 -42.47 -4.74 -4.86
C GLN A 119 -43.10 -5.58 -5.99
N GLU A 120 -42.30 -6.13 -6.90
CA GLU A 120 -42.78 -6.99 -7.98
C GLU A 120 -43.44 -8.27 -7.44
N GLU A 121 -42.83 -8.90 -6.44
CA GLU A 121 -43.38 -10.11 -5.81
C GLU A 121 -44.71 -9.81 -5.09
N ARG A 122 -44.81 -8.68 -4.40
CA ARG A 122 -46.05 -8.22 -3.77
C ARG A 122 -47.17 -7.98 -4.79
N LEU A 123 -46.84 -7.37 -5.93
CA LEU A 123 -47.80 -7.16 -7.03
C LEU A 123 -48.24 -8.48 -7.65
N ARG A 124 -47.31 -9.42 -7.89
CA ARG A 124 -47.64 -10.77 -8.40
C ARG A 124 -48.54 -11.53 -7.45
N SER A 125 -48.28 -11.45 -6.15
CA SER A 125 -49.05 -12.14 -5.12
C SER A 125 -50.44 -11.51 -4.92
N ALA A 126 -50.58 -10.20 -5.13
CA ALA A 126 -51.86 -9.49 -5.03
C ALA A 126 -52.74 -9.58 -6.29
N GLY A 127 -52.16 -9.89 -7.46
CA GLY A 127 -52.88 -10.01 -8.74
C GLY A 127 -53.41 -11.42 -9.06
N GLY A 128 -53.33 -12.36 -8.13
CA GLY A 128 -53.62 -13.79 -8.34
C GLY A 128 -55.05 -14.26 -8.00
N GLU A 129 -55.98 -13.37 -7.69
CA GLU A 129 -57.38 -13.73 -7.35
C GLU A 129 -58.38 -12.94 -8.22
N ILE A 130 -58.73 -13.47 -9.40
CA ILE A 130 -59.99 -13.18 -10.12
C ILE A 130 -60.45 -14.46 -10.82
#